data_AF-A0A967I999-F1
#
_entry.id   AF-A0A967I999-F1
#
_cell.length_a   1.000
_cell.length_b   1.000
_cell.length_c   1.000
_cell.angle_alpha   90.00
_cell.angle_beta   90.00
_cell.angle_gamma   90.00
#
_symmetry.space_group_name_H-M   'P 1'
#
loop_
_entity.id
_entity.type
_entity.pdbx_description
1 polymer ?
#
loop_
_entity_poly.entity_id
_entity_poly.type
_entity_poly.pdbx_seq_one_letter_code
_entity_poly.pdbx_strand_id
1 'polypeptide(L)'
;MSALRIVLVTWVVLAVVPSLSGARQIDSLAPSSAAPGDEVTVTGGPFPDDIRIIIGERTVAPSSLAENRLRFIVPQLPEGTYALGLQL
;
A
#
# COMPACT_ATOMS: atom_id res chain seq x y z
N MET A 1 -15.32 6.60 58.44
CA MET A 1 -15.66 5.30 57.79
C MET A 1 -16.30 5.67 56.45
N SER A 2 -15.47 5.96 55.43
CA SER A 2 -15.27 5.11 54.23
C SER A 2 -16.58 4.94 53.44
N ALA A 3 -16.76 5.43 52.22
CA ALA A 3 -15.91 5.34 51.03
C ALA A 3 -16.31 6.46 50.03
N LEU A 4 -15.47 7.42 49.64
CA LEU A 4 -14.39 7.28 48.66
C LEU A 4 -14.43 5.94 47.92
N ARG A 5 -15.10 5.84 46.75
CA ARG A 5 -14.66 4.90 45.68
C ARG A 5 -15.34 4.84 44.32
N ILE A 6 -16.33 5.66 43.94
CA ILE A 6 -16.97 5.43 42.62
C ILE A 6 -17.15 6.72 41.80
N VAL A 7 -16.11 7.55 41.79
CA VAL A 7 -15.87 8.54 40.71
C VAL A 7 -15.10 7.89 39.54
N LEU A 8 -14.67 6.62 39.69
CA LEU A 8 -13.78 5.91 38.76
C LEU A 8 -14.52 5.17 37.63
N VAL A 9 -15.71 5.62 37.22
CA VAL A 9 -16.37 5.21 35.96
C VAL A 9 -16.36 6.39 34.96
N THR A 10 -15.51 7.38 35.24
CA THR A 10 -15.10 8.44 34.31
C THR A 10 -13.70 8.05 33.87
N TRP A 11 -13.42 7.92 32.57
CA TRP A 11 -12.26 7.25 31.96
C TRP A 11 -12.42 5.75 31.69
N VAL A 12 -13.57 5.35 31.10
CA VAL A 12 -13.49 4.26 30.10
C VAL A 12 -12.52 4.76 29.05
N VAL A 13 -11.36 4.11 29.06
CA VAL A 13 -10.19 4.38 28.22
C VAL A 13 -10.63 4.68 26.79
N LEU A 14 -10.45 5.95 26.46
CA LEU A 14 -10.40 6.56 25.15
C LEU A 14 -9.89 5.56 24.10
N ALA A 15 -10.84 5.01 23.33
CA ALA A 15 -10.71 4.59 21.93
C ALA A 15 -9.29 4.24 21.44
N VAL A 16 -8.65 3.22 22.02
CA VAL A 16 -7.67 2.44 21.24
C VAL A 16 -8.49 1.47 20.42
N VAL A 17 -9.18 2.00 19.41
CA VAL A 17 -9.54 1.15 18.28
C VAL A 17 -8.18 0.84 17.66
N PRO A 18 -7.70 -0.42 17.65
CA PRO A 18 -6.57 -0.73 16.80
C PRO A 18 -7.10 -0.48 15.38
N SER A 19 -6.71 0.66 14.79
CA SER A 19 -6.77 0.80 13.35
C SER A 19 -5.84 -0.29 12.85
N LEU A 20 -6.40 -1.47 12.55
CA LEU A 20 -5.78 -2.43 11.64
C LEU A 20 -5.81 -1.76 10.26
N SER A 21 -5.11 -0.63 10.15
CA SER A 21 -4.69 -0.06 8.91
C SER A 21 -3.69 -1.08 8.40
N GLY A 22 -4.18 -2.07 7.65
CA GLY A 22 -3.33 -2.86 6.78
C GLY A 22 -2.67 -1.86 5.85
N ALA A 23 -1.53 -1.30 6.29
CA ALA A 23 -0.78 -0.36 5.51
C ALA A 23 -0.43 -1.11 4.24
N ARG A 24 -1.00 -0.68 3.12
CA ARG A 24 -0.74 -1.31 1.84
C ARG A 24 0.75 -1.20 1.58
N GLN A 25 1.43 -2.33 1.67
CA GLN A 25 2.86 -2.37 1.59
C GLN A 25 3.28 -3.06 0.29
N ILE A 26 4.29 -2.50 -0.36
CA ILE A 26 5.06 -3.20 -1.38
C ILE A 26 6.15 -3.96 -0.63
N ASP A 27 6.13 -5.29 -0.72
CA ASP A 27 7.16 -6.13 -0.12
C ASP A 27 8.34 -6.31 -1.07
N SER A 28 8.06 -6.48 -2.37
CA SER A 28 9.12 -6.71 -3.36
C SER A 28 8.69 -6.37 -4.80
N LEU A 29 9.70 -6.13 -5.63
CA LEU A 29 9.60 -5.86 -7.06
C LEU A 29 10.52 -6.83 -7.81
N ALA A 30 10.02 -7.46 -8.87
CA ALA A 30 10.81 -8.35 -9.71
C ALA A 30 10.43 -8.23 -11.20
N PRO A 31 11.40 -7.96 -12.09
CA PRO A 31 12.77 -7.53 -11.77
C PRO A 31 12.79 -6.12 -11.14
N SER A 32 13.87 -5.78 -10.43
CA SER A 32 14.06 -4.44 -9.84
C SER A 32 14.59 -3.40 -10.84
N SER A 33 15.03 -3.85 -12.01
CA SER A 33 15.42 -3.02 -13.15
C SER A 33 14.84 -3.65 -14.42
N ALA A 34 14.22 -2.83 -15.25
CA ALA A 34 13.42 -3.27 -16.40
C ALA A 34 13.46 -2.21 -17.50
N ALA A 35 13.42 -2.62 -18.75
CA ALA A 35 13.31 -1.73 -19.89
C ALA A 35 11.82 -1.41 -20.18
N PRO A 36 11.53 -0.31 -20.89
CA PRO A 36 10.19 -0.06 -21.40
C PRO A 36 9.65 -1.26 -22.20
N GLY A 37 8.42 -1.69 -21.89
CA GLY A 37 7.79 -2.86 -22.48
C GLY A 37 7.97 -4.15 -21.69
N ASP A 38 8.91 -4.21 -20.73
CA ASP A 38 9.06 -5.37 -19.85
C ASP A 38 7.93 -5.44 -18.83
N GLU A 39 7.62 -6.66 -18.38
CA GLU A 39 6.69 -6.89 -17.27
C GLU A 39 7.42 -6.86 -15.93
N VAL A 40 6.88 -6.10 -14.99
CA VAL A 40 7.34 -6.08 -13.59
C VAL A 40 6.23 -6.62 -12.70
N THR A 41 6.61 -7.53 -11.80
CA THR A 41 5.74 -8.06 -10.76
C THR A 41 6.00 -7.34 -9.44
N VAL A 42 4.91 -6.91 -8.80
CA VAL A 42 4.90 -6.34 -7.46
C VAL A 42 4.21 -7.32 -6.53
N THR A 43 4.88 -7.68 -5.44
CA THR A 43 4.31 -8.52 -4.38
C THR A 43 4.09 -7.65 -3.14
N GLY A 44 2.95 -7.82 -2.46
CA GLY A 44 2.57 -6.95 -1.35
C GLY A 44 1.10 -7.08 -0.97
N GLY A 45 0.47 -5.94 -0.70
CA GLY A 45 -0.98 -5.81 -0.62
C GLY A 45 -1.52 -5.54 0.79
N PRO A 46 -2.85 -5.64 0.97
CA PRO A 46 -3.84 -5.99 -0.05
C PRO A 46 -4.03 -4.91 -1.14
N PHE A 47 -4.14 -5.32 -2.41
CA PHE A 47 -4.40 -4.48 -3.58
C PHE A 47 -5.88 -4.58 -4.00
N PRO A 48 -6.63 -3.47 -4.05
CA PRO A 48 -8.00 -3.40 -4.52
C PRO A 48 -8.02 -3.26 -6.04
N ASP A 49 -9.17 -3.60 -6.62
CA ASP A 49 -9.52 -3.52 -8.03
C ASP A 49 -9.16 -2.19 -8.70
N ASP A 50 -9.42 -1.05 -8.05
CA ASP A 50 -9.15 0.28 -8.62
C ASP A 50 -7.71 0.79 -8.50
N ILE A 51 -6.75 -0.03 -8.07
CA ILE A 51 -5.36 0.42 -7.88
C ILE A 51 -4.72 0.97 -9.17
N ARG A 52 -3.91 2.02 -9.02
CA ARG A 52 -3.06 2.60 -10.06
C ARG A 52 -1.60 2.61 -9.60
N ILE A 53 -0.69 2.39 -10.55
CA ILE A 53 0.75 2.35 -10.31
C ILE A 53 1.34 3.67 -10.80
N ILE A 54 2.15 4.29 -9.97
CA ILE A 54 2.80 5.58 -10.28
C ILE A 54 4.30 5.34 -10.44
N ILE A 55 4.87 5.74 -11.57
CA ILE A 55 6.30 5.63 -11.88
C ILE A 55 6.78 7.01 -12.35
N GLY A 56 7.46 7.74 -11.46
CA GLY A 56 7.70 9.18 -11.66
C GLY A 56 6.35 9.92 -11.83
N GLU A 57 6.18 10.60 -12.96
CA GLU A 57 4.95 11.33 -13.31
C GLU A 57 3.95 10.50 -14.13
N ARG A 58 4.19 9.20 -14.33
CA ARG A 58 3.33 8.32 -15.15
C ARG A 58 2.42 7.48 -14.28
N THR A 59 1.15 7.47 -14.65
CA THR A 59 0.15 6.52 -14.13
C THR A 59 0.00 5.35 -15.07
N VAL A 60 0.08 4.13 -14.53
CA VAL A 60 0.03 2.86 -15.24
C VAL A 60 -1.06 2.00 -14.61
N ALA A 61 -1.89 1.39 -15.46
CA ALA A 61 -2.86 0.40 -15.02
C ALA A 61 -2.17 -0.98 -14.87
N PRO A 62 -2.54 -1.79 -13.87
CA PRO A 62 -2.04 -3.15 -13.77
C PRO A 62 -2.46 -3.97 -14.99
N SER A 63 -1.54 -4.77 -15.53
CA SER A 63 -1.83 -5.77 -16.57
C SER A 63 -2.49 -7.02 -15.99
N SER A 64 -2.23 -7.31 -14.72
CA SER A 64 -2.88 -8.37 -13.93
C SER A 64 -2.94 -7.95 -12.48
N LEU A 65 -4.03 -8.30 -11.79
CA LEU A 65 -4.28 -7.91 -10.41
C LEU A 65 -4.83 -9.08 -9.60
N ALA A 66 -4.22 -9.29 -8.44
CA ALA A 66 -4.67 -10.18 -7.37
C ALA A 66 -4.45 -9.46 -6.03
N GLU A 67 -5.08 -9.97 -4.97
CA GLU A 67 -5.03 -9.33 -3.64
C GLU A 67 -3.60 -9.03 -3.16
N ASN A 68 -2.64 -9.94 -3.38
CA ASN A 68 -1.26 -9.79 -2.90
C ASN A 68 -0.21 -9.69 -4.01
N ARG A 69 -0.65 -9.54 -5.26
CA ARG A 69 0.25 -9.49 -6.42
C ARG A 69 -0.37 -8.68 -7.53
N LEU A 70 0.37 -7.74 -8.08
CA LEU A 70 0.02 -7.07 -9.31
C LEU A 70 1.18 -7.15 -10.31
N ARG A 71 0.85 -7.05 -11.59
CA ARG A 71 1.81 -6.97 -12.69
C ARG A 71 1.52 -5.72 -13.51
N PHE A 72 2.55 -5.15 -14.10
CA PHE A 72 2.39 -4.04 -15.04
C PHE A 72 3.49 -4.06 -16.08
N ILE A 73 3.22 -3.39 -17.20
CA ILE A 73 4.20 -3.18 -18.26
C ILE A 73 4.87 -1.82 -18.05
N VAL A 74 6.20 -1.79 -18.06
CA VAL A 74 6.97 -0.55 -17.89
C VAL A 74 6.67 0.39 -19.07
N PRO A 75 6.19 1.61 -18.83
CA PRO A 75 5.89 2.55 -19.90
C PRO A 75 7.18 3.12 -20.53
N GLN A 76 7.05 3.80 -21.67
CA GLN A 76 8.14 4.58 -22.25
C GLN A 76 8.53 5.73 -21.30
N LEU A 77 9.72 5.62 -20.73
CA LEU A 77 10.32 6.55 -19.78
C LEU A 77 11.80 6.76 -20.13
N PRO A 78 12.38 7.94 -19.86
CA PRO A 78 13.82 8.12 -19.90
C PRO A 78 14.52 7.12 -18.96
N GLU A 79 15.76 6.77 -19.27
CA GLU A 79 16.58 5.96 -18.37
C GLU A 79 16.79 6.67 -17.01
N GLY A 80 16.70 5.92 -15.92
CA GLY A 80 16.85 6.47 -14.59
C GLY A 80 16.23 5.61 -13.49
N THR A 81 16.44 6.04 -12.25
CA THR A 81 15.85 5.42 -11.06
C THR A 81 14.53 6.12 -10.72
N TYR A 82 13.46 5.35 -10.61
CA TYR A 82 12.13 5.86 -10.29
C TYR A 82 11.64 5.27 -8.97
N ALA A 83 10.98 6.09 -8.15
CA ALA A 83 10.17 5.60 -7.05
C ALA A 83 8.87 5.00 -7.61
N LEU A 84 8.48 3.83 -7.09
CA LEU A 84 7.21 3.21 -7.42
C LEU A 84 6.19 3.56 -6.35
N GLY A 85 5.11 4.21 -6.76
CA GLY A 85 3.99 4.58 -5.91
C GLY A 85 2.73 3.78 -6.27
N LEU A 86 1.78 3.73 -5.33
CA LEU A 86 0.47 3.13 -5.53
C LEU A 86 -0.60 4.14 -5.12
N GLN A 87 -1.60 4.35 -5.98
CA GLN A 87 -2.69 5.30 -5.76
C GLN A 87 -4.05 4.64 -6.00
N LEU A 88 -5.06 5.12 -5.26
CA LEU A 88 -6.49 4.80 -5.46
C LEU A 88 -7.15 5.86 -6.34
#